data_AF-A0A9D1EHW8-F1
#
_entry.id   AF-A0A9D1EHW8-F1
#
_cell.length_a   1.000
_cell.length_b   1.000
_cell.length_c   1.000
_cell.angle_alpha   90.00
_cell.angle_beta   90.00
_cell.angle_gamma   90.00
#
_symmetry.space_group_name_H-M   'P 1'
#
loop_
_entity.id
_entity.type
_entity.pdbx_description
1 polymer ?
#
loop_
_entity_poly.entity_id
_entity_poly.type
_entity_poly.pdbx_seq_one_letter_code
_entity_poly.pdbx_strand_id
1 'polypeptide(L)'
;MFTATPLEQKLLYEKDFPIQISLMTIQEYPLHFHRDLEILYVLRGTIQLKNGSCLYSLGPGSIFACNKNEVHGIFSPSEDNVVAFFHLQGEVLSLHFPELLTPGGCCLRTLSEDPRDPTYNYLQKQLLLCIYYWLKKAFGYKAIITNLLEELLPYLNDNFNYWIFNERQEVYWKDKPALEKNRLRNVIRYVYAHFDKKLTLDDLSYQLALDPYYLSHLVKKDLGISFRELVMFARVEMADQLLLGTNLNMTEIRRRVAISTTDYFEKHFRRWYHCSPEEYRAKYQAHTILHAPVRARFTDQAQVLSLTKQAAKELSLLLPEVTSLSESIVISLSASPFGQAQGALPLWAHGAWTRLDRLDYPHKPSCRRREAEPPPDPSNYLWDSVAAPVCLLAGSLHHWRPGQAPQLSRHQDPWNAHRLLCGQRGLFTGQGLVKPAYFAHWILARLSGGILYRNSRTTAFYHPESGRFSAIFLHYDDALLDAFLAPELAWSQAAQLLDSFAGEREILLKLEDVPPGIYLLRELSMSHARSLFSYLSKHNAIDRRLTPEEEELAGYFSAPALKEETVTVSGAFSRRICLEGTSFCALTLERTQANPPQ
;
A
#
# COMPACT_ATOMS: atom_id res chain seq x y z
N MET A 1 16.80 27.71 20.48
CA MET A 1 15.86 26.83 19.75
C MET A 1 16.02 25.43 20.33
N PHE A 2 15.12 25.01 21.23
CA PHE A 2 15.17 23.66 21.81
C PHE A 2 14.45 22.71 20.86
N THR A 3 15.18 21.98 20.04
CA THR A 3 14.67 20.83 19.29
C THR A 3 14.68 19.64 20.23
N ALA A 4 13.70 19.57 21.14
CA ALA A 4 13.44 18.33 21.87
C ALA A 4 13.01 17.28 20.85
N THR A 5 13.69 16.13 20.83
CA THR A 5 13.21 14.95 20.13
C THR A 5 11.81 14.66 20.67
N PRO A 6 10.77 14.62 19.84
CA PRO A 6 9.42 14.42 20.35
C PRO A 6 9.25 12.98 20.86
N LEU A 7 8.37 12.79 21.84
CA LEU A 7 7.83 11.48 22.24
C LEU A 7 7.21 10.70 21.05
N GLU A 8 7.02 11.40 19.93
CA GLU A 8 6.59 10.88 18.63
C GLU A 8 7.65 9.97 18.00
N GLN A 9 7.32 8.69 17.85
CA GLN A 9 8.07 7.77 17.02
C GLN A 9 7.70 7.97 15.55
N LYS A 10 8.72 8.06 14.69
CA LYS A 10 8.55 8.08 13.24
C LYS A 10 8.75 6.70 12.67
N LEU A 11 7.75 6.22 11.92
CA LEU A 11 7.77 4.95 11.22
C LEU A 11 8.14 5.16 9.76
N LEU A 12 8.74 4.14 9.14
CA LEU A 12 9.16 4.16 7.74
C LEU A 12 8.39 3.09 6.98
N TYR A 13 7.78 3.51 5.87
CA TYR A 13 6.97 2.63 5.02
C TYR A 13 7.68 2.40 3.70
N GLU A 14 7.53 1.20 3.16
CA GLU A 14 7.91 0.91 1.78
C GLU A 14 7.01 1.72 0.82
N LYS A 15 7.56 2.09 -0.34
CA LYS A 15 6.80 2.83 -1.35
C LYS A 15 5.58 2.00 -1.79
N ASP A 16 4.41 2.65 -1.87
CA ASP A 16 3.14 2.06 -2.30
C ASP A 16 2.65 0.86 -1.47
N PHE A 17 3.14 0.73 -0.22
CA PHE A 17 2.70 -0.30 0.71
C PHE A 17 2.35 0.35 2.06
N PRO A 18 1.05 0.65 2.32
CA PRO A 18 0.61 1.50 3.43
C PRO A 18 0.61 0.79 4.79
N ILE A 19 1.40 -0.27 4.93
CA ILE A 19 1.49 -1.09 6.13
C ILE A 19 2.93 -1.53 6.39
N GLN A 20 3.33 -1.49 7.65
CA GLN A 20 4.54 -2.10 8.15
C GLN A 20 4.18 -3.19 9.16
N ILE A 21 4.57 -4.43 8.85
CA ILE A 21 4.41 -5.58 9.76
C ILE A 21 5.75 -5.87 10.43
N SER A 22 5.76 -5.99 11.74
CA SER A 22 6.94 -6.38 12.53
C SER A 22 6.59 -7.48 13.51
N LEU A 23 7.49 -8.45 13.67
CA LEU A 23 7.30 -9.60 14.55
C LEU A 23 8.39 -9.59 15.60
N MET A 24 8.02 -9.37 16.86
CA MET A 24 8.99 -9.10 17.92
C MET A 24 8.70 -9.88 19.20
N THR A 25 9.77 -10.21 19.90
CA THR A 25 9.75 -10.51 21.33
C THR A 25 10.03 -9.22 22.08
N ILE A 26 9.17 -8.86 23.04
CA ILE A 26 9.21 -7.61 23.78
C ILE A 26 9.63 -7.87 25.23
N GLN A 27 10.65 -7.17 25.70
CA GLN A 27 10.89 -7.00 27.14
C GLN A 27 10.34 -5.64 27.58
N GLU A 28 10.72 -4.58 26.87
CA GLU A 28 10.24 -3.23 27.10
C GLU A 28 10.22 -2.48 25.76
N TYR A 29 9.03 -2.01 25.38
CA TYR A 29 8.83 -1.01 24.35
C TYR A 29 8.42 0.29 25.08
N PRO A 30 9.34 1.25 25.24
CA PRO A 30 9.11 2.46 26.02
C PRO A 30 7.87 3.25 25.55
N LEU A 31 7.33 4.07 26.45
CA LEU A 31 6.19 4.94 26.18
C LEU A 31 6.50 5.90 25.02
N HIS A 32 5.64 5.88 24.02
CA HIS A 32 5.71 6.70 22.82
C HIS A 32 4.30 6.93 22.26
N PHE A 33 4.19 7.76 21.23
CA PHE A 33 3.02 7.77 20.37
C PHE A 33 3.50 7.86 18.92
N HIS A 34 2.62 7.61 17.96
CA HIS A 34 2.88 7.84 16.55
C HIS A 34 1.62 8.38 15.86
N ARG A 35 1.76 8.76 14.59
CA ARG A 35 0.67 9.35 13.79
C ARG A 35 -0.14 8.32 13.01
N ASP A 36 0.15 7.05 13.25
CA ASP A 36 -0.34 5.91 12.49
C ASP A 36 -1.34 5.12 13.34
N LEU A 37 -2.11 4.23 12.70
CA LEU A 37 -2.90 3.25 13.43
C LEU A 37 -2.01 2.04 13.69
N GLU A 38 -1.85 1.63 14.94
CA GLU A 38 -1.10 0.43 15.29
C GLU A 38 -2.05 -0.63 15.80
N ILE A 39 -1.91 -1.85 15.28
CA ILE A 39 -2.61 -3.03 15.79
C ILE A 39 -1.55 -3.99 16.30
N LEU A 40 -1.72 -4.42 17.55
CA LEU A 40 -0.89 -5.42 18.20
C LEU A 40 -1.66 -6.74 18.23
N TYR A 41 -0.98 -7.84 17.95
CA TYR A 41 -1.54 -9.18 18.07
C TYR A 41 -0.56 -10.11 18.79
N VAL A 42 -0.94 -10.59 19.97
CA VAL A 42 -0.12 -11.49 20.79
C VAL A 42 -0.27 -12.93 20.28
N LEU A 43 0.80 -13.48 19.70
CA LEU A 43 0.84 -14.85 19.18
C LEU A 43 1.30 -15.86 20.25
N ARG A 44 2.14 -15.42 21.20
CA ARG A 44 2.62 -16.24 22.32
C ARG A 44 2.93 -15.38 23.52
N GLY A 45 2.77 -15.95 24.72
CA GLY A 45 3.17 -15.32 25.97
C GLY A 45 2.19 -14.26 26.46
N THR A 46 2.65 -13.41 27.37
CA THR A 46 1.84 -12.33 27.94
C THR A 46 2.62 -11.04 27.98
N ILE A 47 1.94 -9.93 27.68
CA ILE A 47 2.48 -8.57 27.76
C ILE A 47 1.55 -7.68 28.59
N GLN A 48 2.12 -6.63 29.17
CA GLN A 48 1.42 -5.52 29.80
C GLN A 48 1.48 -4.32 28.86
N LEU A 49 0.33 -3.87 28.36
CA LEU A 49 0.20 -2.69 27.52
C LEU A 49 -0.29 -1.52 28.36
N LYS A 50 0.54 -0.49 28.52
CA LYS A 50 0.12 0.82 29.01
C LYS A 50 -0.44 1.62 27.83
N ASN A 51 -1.67 2.11 27.90
CA ASN A 51 -2.23 3.04 26.92
C ASN A 51 -3.11 4.07 27.65
N GLY A 52 -2.81 5.36 27.48
CA GLY A 52 -3.47 6.46 28.21
C GLY A 52 -3.39 6.26 29.73
N SER A 53 -4.52 6.22 30.44
CA SER A 53 -4.55 5.93 31.87
C SER A 53 -4.55 4.44 32.23
N CYS A 54 -4.90 3.56 31.30
CA CYS A 54 -5.14 2.14 31.55
C CYS A 54 -3.85 1.29 31.44
N LEU A 55 -3.89 0.11 32.04
CA LEU A 55 -2.88 -0.94 31.92
C LEU A 55 -3.60 -2.26 31.60
N TYR A 56 -3.30 -2.84 30.44
CA TYR A 56 -3.96 -4.05 29.93
C TYR A 56 -3.02 -5.24 29.98
N SER A 57 -3.51 -6.38 30.46
CA SER A 57 -2.78 -7.65 30.42
C SER A 57 -3.23 -8.45 29.20
N LEU A 58 -2.37 -8.61 28.21
CA LEU A 58 -2.69 -9.24 26.93
C LEU A 58 -2.00 -10.60 26.80
N GLY A 59 -2.78 -11.67 26.67
CA GLY A 59 -2.31 -13.04 26.44
C GLY A 59 -2.43 -13.49 24.98
N PRO A 60 -2.08 -14.75 24.65
CA PRO A 60 -2.17 -15.25 23.28
C PRO A 60 -3.59 -15.11 22.71
N GLY A 61 -3.72 -14.69 21.45
CA GLY A 61 -5.01 -14.40 20.84
C GLY A 61 -5.47 -12.95 20.99
N SER A 62 -4.88 -12.17 21.91
CA SER A 62 -5.30 -10.79 22.21
C SER A 62 -4.89 -9.82 21.10
N ILE A 63 -5.81 -8.95 20.69
CA ILE A 63 -5.63 -7.91 19.70
C ILE A 63 -5.96 -6.57 20.34
N PHE A 64 -5.04 -5.62 20.24
CA PHE A 64 -5.24 -4.26 20.72
C PHE A 64 -4.88 -3.27 19.62
N ALA A 65 -5.78 -2.33 19.32
CA ALA A 65 -5.48 -1.21 18.45
C ALA A 65 -5.14 0.05 19.28
N CYS A 66 -3.94 0.59 19.05
CA CYS A 66 -3.49 1.88 19.58
C CYS A 66 -3.79 2.95 18.55
N ASN A 67 -4.54 3.97 18.95
CA ASN A 67 -4.91 5.04 18.04
C ASN A 67 -3.76 6.06 17.85
N LYS A 68 -3.86 6.83 16.77
CA LYS A 68 -3.03 7.99 16.51
C LYS A 68 -2.98 8.92 17.72
N ASN A 69 -1.76 9.33 18.07
CA ASN A 69 -1.47 10.23 19.19
C ASN A 69 -1.84 9.68 20.59
N GLU A 70 -2.25 8.42 20.73
CA GLU A 70 -2.37 7.82 22.07
C GLU A 70 -0.98 7.43 22.57
N VAL A 71 -0.61 7.90 23.77
CA VAL A 71 0.63 7.45 24.39
C VAL A 71 0.46 6.02 24.87
N HIS A 72 1.35 5.15 24.42
CA HIS A 72 1.35 3.75 24.80
C HIS A 72 2.76 3.17 24.90
N GLY A 73 2.90 2.09 25.67
CA GLY A 73 4.15 1.41 25.94
C GLY A 73 3.88 -0.03 26.39
N ILE A 74 4.83 -0.91 26.14
CA ILE A 74 4.66 -2.35 26.31
C ILE A 74 5.74 -2.87 27.22
N PHE A 75 5.36 -3.68 28.19
CA PHE A 75 6.27 -4.26 29.15
C PHE A 75 5.95 -5.75 29.25
N SER A 76 6.96 -6.61 29.24
CA SER A 76 6.75 -8.01 29.57
C SER A 76 7.66 -8.42 30.72
N PRO A 77 7.12 -8.98 31.81
CA PRO A 77 7.94 -9.52 32.89
C PRO A 77 8.73 -10.76 32.46
N SER A 78 8.38 -11.39 31.33
CA SER A 78 9.07 -12.55 30.76
C SER A 78 9.42 -12.32 29.30
N GLU A 79 10.64 -12.69 28.87
CA GLU A 79 11.01 -12.65 27.44
C GLU A 79 10.33 -13.76 26.60
N ASP A 80 9.48 -14.60 27.18
CA ASP A 80 8.74 -15.61 26.43
C ASP A 80 7.44 -15.03 25.86
N ASN A 81 7.57 -14.17 24.86
CA ASN A 81 6.44 -13.65 24.11
C ASN A 81 6.79 -13.42 22.63
N VAL A 82 5.74 -13.44 21.80
CA VAL A 82 5.80 -13.10 20.38
C VAL A 82 4.59 -12.24 20.06
N VAL A 83 4.86 -11.03 19.58
CA VAL A 83 3.84 -10.02 19.26
C VAL A 83 4.04 -9.58 17.82
N ALA A 84 2.95 -9.61 17.05
CA ALA A 84 2.89 -9.02 15.72
C ALA A 84 2.36 -7.58 15.83
N PHE A 85 3.06 -6.66 15.17
CA PHE A 85 2.73 -5.25 15.06
C PHE A 85 2.34 -4.94 13.63
N PHE A 86 1.20 -4.32 13.43
CA PHE A 86 0.73 -3.83 12.14
C PHE A 86 0.58 -2.31 12.26
N HIS A 87 1.53 -1.56 11.72
CA HIS A 87 1.41 -0.11 11.63
C HIS A 87 0.83 0.24 10.28
N LEU A 88 -0.25 1.02 10.26
CA LEU A 88 -0.91 1.44 9.04
C LEU A 88 -0.72 2.95 8.86
N GLN A 89 -0.20 3.32 7.69
CA GLN A 89 0.23 4.69 7.42
C GLN A 89 -0.95 5.66 7.48
N GLY A 90 -0.98 6.52 8.50
CA GLY A 90 -2.12 7.36 8.82
C GLY A 90 -2.49 8.34 7.71
N GLU A 91 -1.50 8.89 7.00
CA GLU A 91 -1.74 9.85 5.90
C GLU A 91 -2.42 9.20 4.70
N VAL A 92 -1.93 8.04 4.25
CA VAL A 92 -2.51 7.32 3.10
C VAL A 92 -3.90 6.83 3.45
N LEU A 93 -4.05 6.21 4.62
CA LEU A 93 -5.35 5.76 5.05
C LEU A 93 -6.35 6.90 5.26
N SER A 94 -5.92 8.11 5.64
CA SER A 94 -6.83 9.27 5.75
C SER A 94 -7.40 9.72 4.40
N LEU A 95 -6.71 9.45 3.28
CA LEU A 95 -7.21 9.75 1.94
C LEU A 95 -8.32 8.79 1.52
N HIS A 96 -8.18 7.51 1.88
CA HIS A 96 -9.10 6.45 1.47
C HIS A 96 -10.23 6.19 2.49
N PHE A 97 -9.94 6.42 3.77
CA PHE A 97 -10.83 6.19 4.91
C PHE A 97 -10.82 7.38 5.88
N PRO A 98 -11.27 8.58 5.43
CA PRO A 98 -11.23 9.81 6.24
C PRO A 98 -12.02 9.69 7.54
N GLU A 99 -13.02 8.81 7.56
CA GLU A 99 -13.86 8.52 8.72
C GLU A 99 -13.13 7.85 9.89
N LEU A 100 -12.06 7.12 9.59
CA LEU A 100 -11.26 6.39 10.58
C LEU A 100 -10.16 7.28 11.18
N LEU A 101 -9.52 8.18 10.42
CA LEU A 101 -8.22 8.75 10.83
C LEU A 101 -8.14 10.27 10.99
N THR A 102 -9.29 10.93 11.11
CA THR A 102 -9.32 12.34 11.54
C THR A 102 -8.91 12.49 13.02
N PRO A 103 -8.47 13.67 13.50
CA PRO A 103 -8.15 13.87 14.92
C PRO A 103 -9.34 13.53 15.83
N GLY A 104 -9.27 12.45 16.61
CA GLY A 104 -10.41 11.91 17.38
C GLY A 104 -11.28 10.87 16.64
N GLY A 105 -10.88 10.47 15.43
CA GLY A 105 -11.31 9.23 14.77
C GLY A 105 -10.45 8.05 15.23
N CYS A 106 -11.02 6.85 15.22
CA CYS A 106 -10.46 5.58 15.70
C CYS A 106 -10.33 5.39 17.22
N CYS A 107 -11.44 5.40 17.96
CA CYS A 107 -11.43 4.68 19.24
C CYS A 107 -11.62 3.18 18.97
N LEU A 108 -10.67 2.58 18.26
CA LEU A 108 -10.70 1.16 17.96
C LEU A 108 -10.28 0.41 19.21
N ARG A 109 -11.26 -0.02 20.01
CA ARG A 109 -11.00 -0.90 21.16
C ARG A 109 -11.41 -2.30 20.73
N THR A 110 -10.40 -3.06 20.32
CA THR A 110 -10.54 -4.43 19.81
C THR A 110 -10.53 -5.48 20.91
N LEU A 111 -10.41 -5.10 22.19
CA LEU A 111 -10.42 -6.07 23.28
C LEU A 111 -11.82 -6.71 23.39
N SER A 112 -11.86 -8.04 23.30
CA SER A 112 -13.05 -8.83 23.59
C SER A 112 -12.72 -9.79 24.74
N GLU A 113 -13.61 -9.83 25.73
CA GLU A 113 -13.52 -10.81 26.82
C GLU A 113 -14.11 -12.17 26.42
N ASP A 114 -14.86 -12.28 25.31
CA ASP A 114 -15.39 -13.55 24.80
C ASP A 114 -14.52 -14.08 23.64
N PRO A 115 -13.70 -15.12 23.86
CA PRO A 115 -12.87 -15.73 22.82
C PRO A 115 -13.69 -16.44 21.72
N ARG A 116 -15.01 -16.56 21.88
CA ARG A 116 -15.91 -17.16 20.88
C ARG A 116 -16.63 -16.11 20.05
N ASP A 117 -16.39 -14.82 20.29
CA ASP A 117 -17.00 -13.75 19.54
C ASP A 117 -16.66 -13.91 18.04
N PRO A 118 -17.65 -14.20 17.17
CA PRO A 118 -17.42 -14.35 15.73
C PRO A 118 -16.81 -13.09 15.12
N THR A 119 -17.15 -11.93 15.68
CA THR A 119 -16.65 -10.64 15.20
C THR A 119 -15.15 -10.53 15.46
N TYR A 120 -14.70 -10.97 16.63
CA TYR A 120 -13.29 -11.01 17.02
C TYR A 120 -12.50 -12.09 16.26
N ASN A 121 -13.11 -13.27 16.07
CA ASN A 121 -12.49 -14.37 15.31
C ASN A 121 -12.20 -13.99 13.85
N TYR A 122 -13.10 -13.24 13.19
CA TYR A 122 -12.83 -12.74 11.84
C TYR A 122 -11.61 -11.81 11.82
N LEU A 123 -11.50 -10.91 12.81
CA LEU A 123 -10.35 -10.01 12.93
C LEU A 123 -9.04 -10.80 13.10
N GLN A 124 -9.01 -11.80 13.97
CA GLN A 124 -7.85 -12.69 14.12
C GLN A 124 -7.48 -13.37 12.81
N LYS A 125 -8.47 -13.89 12.06
CA LYS A 125 -8.23 -14.54 10.77
C LYS A 125 -7.58 -13.61 9.74
N GLN A 126 -8.09 -12.38 9.62
CA GLN A 126 -7.53 -11.36 8.71
C GLN A 126 -6.08 -11.03 9.07
N LEU A 127 -5.79 -10.79 10.35
CA LEU A 127 -4.43 -10.50 10.81
C LEU A 127 -3.47 -11.70 10.64
N LEU A 128 -3.95 -12.93 10.85
CA LEU A 128 -3.16 -14.15 10.58
C LEU A 128 -2.83 -14.31 9.09
N LEU A 129 -3.78 -14.00 8.19
CA LEU A 129 -3.51 -13.99 6.75
C LEU A 129 -2.46 -12.93 6.39
N CYS A 130 -2.57 -11.71 6.93
CA CYS A 130 -1.55 -10.68 6.74
C CYS A 130 -0.16 -11.15 7.20
N ILE A 131 -0.05 -11.76 8.39
CA ILE A 131 1.22 -12.34 8.87
C ILE A 131 1.71 -13.44 7.93
N TYR A 132 0.82 -14.35 7.51
CA TYR A 132 1.17 -15.48 6.66
C TYR A 132 1.72 -15.02 5.31
N TYR A 133 1.01 -14.14 4.62
CA TYR A 133 1.45 -13.60 3.32
C TYR A 133 2.71 -12.75 3.45
N TRP A 134 2.84 -11.96 4.53
CA TRP A 134 4.04 -11.18 4.80
C TRP A 134 5.26 -12.03 5.11
N LEU A 135 5.11 -13.13 5.84
CA LEU A 135 6.19 -14.09 6.10
C LEU A 135 6.60 -14.86 4.85
N LYS A 136 5.61 -15.26 4.04
CA LYS A 136 5.88 -15.99 2.80
C LYS A 136 6.54 -15.12 1.75
N LYS A 137 6.22 -13.82 1.73
CA LYS A 137 6.65 -12.87 0.68
C LYS A 137 6.54 -13.43 -0.73
N ALA A 138 5.60 -14.35 -0.93
CA ALA A 138 5.39 -14.97 -2.22
C ALA A 138 4.79 -13.95 -3.19
N PHE A 139 4.79 -14.27 -4.47
CA PHE A 139 4.30 -13.37 -5.50
C PHE A 139 2.96 -12.73 -5.12
N GLY A 140 2.83 -11.41 -5.35
CA GLY A 140 1.58 -10.69 -5.13
C GLY A 140 1.23 -10.39 -3.66
N TYR A 141 2.04 -10.81 -2.68
CA TYR A 141 1.68 -10.69 -1.26
C TYR A 141 1.32 -9.25 -0.84
N LYS A 142 2.01 -8.22 -1.35
CA LYS A 142 1.66 -6.82 -1.05
C LYS A 142 0.25 -6.47 -1.52
N ALA A 143 -0.14 -6.90 -2.72
CA ALA A 143 -1.49 -6.67 -3.25
C ALA A 143 -2.54 -7.45 -2.46
N ILE A 144 -2.25 -8.70 -2.08
CA ILE A 144 -3.14 -9.47 -1.20
C ILE A 144 -3.33 -8.75 0.13
N ILE A 145 -2.24 -8.33 0.78
CA ILE A 145 -2.31 -7.61 2.06
C ILE A 145 -3.07 -6.31 1.90
N THR A 146 -2.86 -5.54 0.82
CA THR A 146 -3.65 -4.34 0.53
C THR A 146 -5.15 -4.66 0.42
N ASN A 147 -5.53 -5.72 -0.29
CA ASN A 147 -6.94 -6.14 -0.38
C ASN A 147 -7.49 -6.57 0.99
N LEU A 148 -6.71 -7.30 1.79
CA LEU A 148 -7.09 -7.65 3.17
C LEU A 148 -7.30 -6.38 4.01
N LEU A 149 -6.52 -5.32 3.80
CA LEU A 149 -6.69 -4.03 4.47
C LEU A 149 -7.96 -3.30 4.02
N GLU A 150 -8.32 -3.37 2.74
CA GLU A 150 -9.57 -2.80 2.21
C GLU A 150 -10.81 -3.46 2.83
N GLU A 151 -10.72 -4.74 3.22
CA GLU A 151 -11.76 -5.43 3.99
C GLU A 151 -11.67 -5.12 5.50
N LEU A 152 -10.45 -5.15 6.06
CA LEU A 152 -10.18 -5.00 7.49
C LEU A 152 -10.60 -3.63 8.03
N LEU A 153 -10.32 -2.55 7.29
CA LEU A 153 -10.54 -1.19 7.80
C LEU A 153 -12.02 -0.83 7.98
N PRO A 154 -12.90 -1.04 6.98
CA PRO A 154 -14.34 -0.90 7.19
C PRO A 154 -14.85 -1.81 8.31
N TYR A 155 -14.34 -3.05 8.37
CA TYR A 155 -14.73 -3.99 9.40
C TYR A 155 -14.38 -3.49 10.82
N LEU A 156 -13.18 -2.95 11.01
CA LEU A 156 -12.75 -2.29 12.25
C LEU A 156 -13.65 -1.11 12.60
N ASN A 157 -13.99 -0.28 11.62
CA ASN A 157 -14.91 0.85 11.82
C ASN A 157 -16.26 0.40 12.36
N ASP A 158 -16.84 -0.63 11.73
CA ASP A 158 -18.23 -1.02 11.98
C ASP A 158 -18.39 -1.84 13.26
N ASN A 159 -17.33 -2.52 13.67
CA ASN A 159 -17.38 -3.52 14.75
C ASN A 159 -16.49 -3.23 15.96
N PHE A 160 -15.60 -2.23 15.91
CA PHE A 160 -14.65 -1.96 17.01
C PHE A 160 -14.46 -0.49 17.34
N ASN A 161 -15.10 0.43 16.61
CA ASN A 161 -14.98 1.87 16.83
C ASN A 161 -15.88 2.35 17.97
N TYR A 162 -15.51 2.04 19.22
CA TYR A 162 -16.25 2.36 20.45
C TYR A 162 -15.49 3.33 21.35
N TRP A 163 -16.20 4.20 22.06
CA TRP A 163 -15.57 5.06 23.05
C TRP A 163 -15.72 4.43 24.43
N ILE A 164 -14.61 4.26 25.14
CA ILE A 164 -14.61 3.75 26.52
C ILE A 164 -14.25 4.90 27.45
N PHE A 165 -15.10 5.13 28.43
CA PHE A 165 -14.85 6.09 29.49
C PHE A 165 -14.83 5.38 30.86
N ASN A 166 -13.75 5.59 31.61
CA ASN A 166 -13.62 5.21 33.03
C ASN A 166 -13.79 3.70 33.31
N GLU A 167 -12.98 2.85 32.66
CA GLU A 167 -12.77 1.40 32.89
C GLU A 167 -14.02 0.49 32.89
N ARG A 168 -15.26 1.02 32.77
CA ARG A 168 -16.50 0.26 33.01
C ARG A 168 -17.72 0.68 32.18
N GLN A 169 -17.60 1.65 31.28
CA GLN A 169 -18.68 1.99 30.34
C GLN A 169 -18.15 1.96 28.91
N GLU A 170 -18.32 0.81 28.27
CA GLU A 170 -18.26 0.69 26.82
C GLU A 170 -19.51 1.33 26.24
N VAL A 171 -19.35 2.40 25.47
CA VAL A 171 -20.48 2.95 24.72
C VAL A 171 -20.51 2.25 23.38
N TYR A 172 -21.31 1.19 23.32
CA TYR A 172 -21.45 0.36 22.13
C TYR A 172 -22.36 1.06 21.11
N TRP A 173 -21.75 1.51 20.00
CA TRP A 173 -22.48 2.22 18.96
C TRP A 173 -23.23 1.30 18.00
N LYS A 174 -23.07 -0.03 18.08
CA LYS A 174 -23.51 -0.95 17.00
C LYS A 174 -25.00 -0.82 16.69
N ASP A 175 -25.84 -0.71 17.70
CA ASP A 175 -27.30 -0.67 17.55
C ASP A 175 -27.87 0.73 17.28
N LYS A 176 -27.01 1.75 17.17
CA LYS A 176 -27.44 3.12 16.91
C LYS A 176 -27.73 3.39 15.43
N PRO A 177 -28.67 4.29 15.11
CA PRO A 177 -28.82 4.81 13.75
C PRO A 177 -27.50 5.44 13.28
N ALA A 178 -27.11 5.21 12.03
CA ALA A 178 -25.86 5.72 11.45
C ALA A 178 -25.69 7.24 11.64
N LEU A 179 -26.79 8.00 11.59
CA LEU A 179 -26.80 9.43 11.82
C LEU A 179 -26.36 9.83 13.23
N GLU A 180 -26.81 9.13 14.27
CA GLU A 180 -26.40 9.42 15.66
C GLU A 180 -24.92 9.11 15.87
N LYS A 181 -24.45 7.96 15.34
CA LYS A 181 -23.02 7.59 15.39
C LYS A 181 -22.15 8.68 14.75
N ASN A 182 -22.53 9.12 13.55
CA ASN A 182 -21.82 10.16 12.81
C ASN A 182 -21.82 11.50 13.54
N ARG A 183 -22.95 11.91 14.12
CA ARG A 183 -23.05 13.16 14.90
C ARG A 183 -22.10 13.14 16.08
N LEU A 184 -22.09 12.06 16.85
CA LEU A 184 -21.24 12.00 18.03
C LEU A 184 -19.76 11.85 17.69
N ARG A 185 -19.42 11.08 16.66
CA ARG A 185 -18.06 11.04 16.12
C ARG A 185 -17.57 12.45 15.77
N ASN A 186 -18.43 13.26 15.14
CA ASN A 186 -18.11 14.65 14.81
C ASN A 186 -17.94 15.53 16.07
N VAL A 187 -18.73 15.29 17.12
CA VAL A 187 -18.58 15.96 18.42
C VAL A 187 -17.22 15.66 19.04
N ILE A 188 -16.85 14.37 19.17
CA ILE A 188 -15.57 13.94 19.75
C ILE A 188 -14.42 14.52 18.91
N ARG A 189 -14.48 14.38 17.59
CA ARG A 189 -13.49 14.92 16.66
C ARG A 189 -13.27 16.42 16.85
N TYR A 190 -14.35 17.20 16.95
CA TYR A 190 -14.24 18.64 17.14
C TYR A 190 -13.61 18.98 18.49
N VAL A 191 -13.98 18.26 19.55
CA VAL A 191 -13.41 18.47 20.89
C VAL A 191 -11.90 18.22 20.88
N TYR A 192 -11.43 17.10 20.30
CA TYR A 192 -9.98 16.80 20.22
C TYR A 192 -9.23 17.71 19.25
N ALA A 193 -9.87 18.23 18.20
CA ALA A 193 -9.23 19.19 17.28
C ALA A 193 -9.07 20.59 17.88
N HIS A 194 -9.82 20.91 18.94
CA HIS A 194 -9.92 22.26 19.50
C HIS A 194 -9.84 22.30 21.04
N PHE A 195 -9.29 21.25 21.66
CA PHE A 195 -9.21 21.11 23.11
C PHE A 195 -8.47 22.29 23.78
N ASP A 196 -7.52 22.89 23.07
CA ASP A 196 -6.65 23.99 23.48
C ASP A 196 -7.35 25.37 23.42
N LYS A 197 -8.61 25.41 22.96
CA LYS A 197 -9.41 26.63 22.86
C LYS A 197 -10.53 26.66 23.89
N LYS A 198 -11.13 27.83 24.07
CA LYS A 198 -12.39 27.95 24.80
C LYS A 198 -13.49 27.30 23.95
N LEU A 199 -13.92 26.11 24.36
CA LEU A 199 -15.00 25.37 23.74
C LEU A 199 -16.29 25.57 24.53
N THR A 200 -17.30 26.11 23.89
CA THR A 200 -18.67 26.13 24.43
C THR A 200 -19.56 25.18 23.65
N LEU A 201 -20.67 24.80 24.28
CA LEU A 201 -21.65 23.93 23.65
C LEU A 201 -22.33 24.65 22.48
N ASP A 202 -22.51 25.96 22.58
CA ASP A 202 -23.08 26.80 21.51
C ASP A 202 -22.16 26.87 20.28
N ASP A 203 -20.85 27.02 20.48
CA ASP A 203 -19.87 27.03 19.38
C ASP A 203 -19.94 25.72 18.58
N LEU A 204 -19.97 24.59 19.28
CA LEU A 204 -20.05 23.28 18.65
C LEU A 204 -21.40 23.04 17.97
N SER A 205 -22.48 23.49 18.60
CA SER A 205 -23.84 23.37 18.07
C SER A 205 -23.99 24.14 16.75
N TYR A 206 -23.45 25.35 16.67
CA TYR A 206 -23.38 26.13 15.44
C TYR A 206 -22.56 25.42 14.35
N GLN A 207 -21.38 24.89 14.69
CA GLN A 207 -20.49 24.22 13.74
C GLN A 207 -21.08 22.92 13.18
N LEU A 208 -21.81 22.17 13.99
CA LEU A 208 -22.42 20.90 13.59
C LEU A 208 -23.87 21.04 13.10
N ALA A 209 -24.42 22.26 13.08
CA ALA A 209 -25.83 22.54 12.79
C ALA A 209 -26.78 21.67 13.65
N LEU A 210 -26.47 21.56 14.94
CA LEU A 210 -27.26 20.83 15.94
C LEU A 210 -27.85 21.81 16.95
N ASP A 211 -29.01 21.48 17.48
CA ASP A 211 -29.57 22.20 18.62
C ASP A 211 -28.71 21.98 19.89
N PRO A 212 -28.41 23.03 20.68
CA PRO A 212 -27.62 22.90 21.92
C PRO A 212 -28.19 21.90 22.94
N TYR A 213 -29.50 21.88 23.13
CA TYR A 213 -30.12 20.96 24.06
C TYR A 213 -29.98 19.51 23.55
N TYR A 214 -30.22 19.30 22.26
CA TYR A 214 -30.00 18.00 21.61
C TYR A 214 -28.54 17.53 21.74
N LEU A 215 -27.55 18.40 21.51
CA LEU A 215 -26.14 18.05 21.60
C LEU A 215 -25.73 17.66 23.03
N SER A 216 -26.18 18.44 24.02
CA SER A 216 -25.97 18.14 25.43
C SER A 216 -26.56 16.78 25.81
N HIS A 217 -27.80 16.52 25.35
CA HIS A 217 -28.48 15.26 25.58
C HIS A 217 -27.77 14.09 24.90
N LEU A 218 -27.35 14.25 23.64
CA LEU A 218 -26.59 13.25 22.87
C LEU A 218 -25.31 12.85 23.62
N VAL A 219 -24.50 13.83 24.03
CA VAL A 219 -23.26 13.58 24.77
C VAL A 219 -23.53 12.90 26.11
N LYS A 220 -24.52 13.38 26.87
CA LYS A 220 -24.80 12.82 28.20
C LYS A 220 -25.40 11.42 28.15
N LYS A 221 -26.34 11.20 27.23
CA LYS A 221 -27.00 9.91 27.00
C LYS A 221 -25.98 8.87 26.56
N ASP A 222 -25.10 9.25 25.65
CA ASP A 222 -24.26 8.28 24.98
C ASP A 222 -22.93 8.12 25.68
N LEU A 223 -22.23 9.20 26.01
CA LEU A 223 -20.91 9.12 26.65
C LEU A 223 -20.97 8.99 28.19
N GLY A 224 -22.16 9.06 28.79
CA GLY A 224 -22.35 9.04 30.24
C GLY A 224 -21.87 10.30 30.98
N ILE A 225 -21.19 11.21 30.29
CA ILE A 225 -20.56 12.41 30.85
C ILE A 225 -21.14 13.70 30.25
N SER A 226 -20.95 14.82 30.94
CA SER A 226 -21.30 16.12 30.38
C SER A 226 -20.32 16.55 29.27
N PHE A 227 -20.75 17.44 28.38
CA PHE A 227 -19.86 18.05 27.37
C PHE A 227 -18.62 18.72 27.99
N ARG A 228 -18.78 19.38 29.15
CA ARG A 228 -17.66 19.97 29.88
C ARG A 228 -16.66 18.92 30.38
N GLU A 229 -17.15 17.77 30.83
CA GLU A 229 -16.29 16.64 31.21
C GLU A 229 -15.59 16.03 30.01
N LEU A 230 -16.25 15.93 28.85
CA LEU A 230 -15.64 15.46 27.61
C LEU A 230 -14.48 16.36 27.18
N VAL A 231 -14.68 17.68 27.18
CA VAL A 231 -13.61 18.66 26.89
C VAL A 231 -12.46 18.53 27.89
N MET A 232 -12.78 18.35 29.17
CA MET A 232 -11.76 18.17 30.21
C MET A 232 -10.98 16.87 30.05
N PHE A 233 -11.64 15.78 29.63
CA PHE A 233 -11.01 14.50 29.36
C PHE A 233 -9.99 14.61 28.24
N ALA A 234 -10.39 15.16 27.10
CA ALA A 234 -9.48 15.41 25.98
C ALA A 234 -8.26 16.25 26.42
N ARG A 235 -8.46 17.29 27.22
CA ARG A 235 -7.36 18.13 27.73
C ARG A 235 -6.40 17.39 28.65
N VAL A 236 -6.91 16.52 29.54
CA VAL A 236 -6.07 15.70 30.43
C VAL A 236 -5.30 14.65 29.63
N GLU A 237 -5.93 14.02 28.64
CA GLU A 237 -5.26 13.09 27.74
C GLU A 237 -4.15 13.77 26.93
N MET A 238 -4.40 14.98 26.40
CA MET A 238 -3.35 15.74 25.72
C MET A 238 -2.25 16.22 26.69
N ALA A 239 -2.55 16.35 27.98
CA ALA A 239 -1.53 16.66 28.98
C ALA A 239 -0.55 15.50 29.20
N ASP A 240 -0.98 14.24 29.02
CA ASP A 240 -0.13 13.04 29.13
C ASP A 240 1.12 13.16 28.23
N GLN A 241 0.90 13.48 26.95
CA GLN A 241 2.00 13.69 25.99
C GLN A 241 2.98 14.78 26.43
N LEU A 242 2.48 15.89 26.97
CA LEU A 242 3.33 16.99 27.44
C LEU A 242 4.05 16.64 28.74
N LEU A 243 3.41 15.87 29.63
CA LEU A 243 4.00 15.42 30.89
C LEU A 243 5.20 14.51 30.66
N LEU A 244 5.08 13.59 29.69
CA LEU A 244 6.09 12.58 29.38
C LEU A 244 7.12 13.05 28.35
N GLY A 245 6.70 13.86 27.38
CA GLY A 245 7.54 14.29 26.26
C GLY A 245 8.31 15.58 26.49
N THR A 246 8.11 16.28 27.63
CA THR A 246 8.73 17.59 27.86
C THR A 246 9.12 17.82 29.32
N ASN A 247 10.04 18.78 29.53
CA ASN A 247 10.43 19.27 30.86
C ASN A 247 9.64 20.51 31.30
N LEU A 248 8.45 20.75 30.72
CA LEU A 248 7.61 21.88 31.08
C LEU A 248 7.10 21.76 32.52
N ASN A 249 7.03 22.86 33.25
CA ASN A 249 6.41 22.86 34.58
C ASN A 249 4.87 22.70 34.48
N MET A 250 4.22 22.31 35.59
CA MET A 250 2.78 22.05 35.63
C MET A 250 1.93 23.24 35.17
N THR A 251 2.33 24.47 35.54
CA THR A 251 1.64 25.70 35.13
C THR A 251 1.62 25.85 33.61
N GLU A 252 2.74 25.57 32.97
CA GLU A 252 2.90 25.72 31.53
C GLU A 252 2.18 24.59 30.75
N ILE A 253 2.20 23.36 31.26
CA ILE A 253 1.41 22.26 30.70
C ILE A 253 -0.08 22.58 30.76
N ARG A 254 -0.56 22.95 31.95
CA ARG A 254 -1.95 23.33 32.19
C ARG A 254 -2.40 24.44 31.23
N ARG A 255 -1.55 25.44 31.00
CA ARG A 255 -1.81 26.54 30.05
C ARG A 255 -1.93 26.04 28.61
N ARG A 256 -1.03 25.16 28.17
CA ARG A 256 -1.06 24.57 26.82
C ARG A 256 -2.29 23.71 26.56
N VAL A 257 -2.79 23.01 27.58
CA VAL A 257 -4.05 22.22 27.47
C VAL A 257 -5.30 23.02 27.88
N ALA A 258 -5.20 24.36 27.97
CA ALA A 258 -6.30 25.26 28.26
C ALA A 258 -7.11 24.96 29.54
N ILE A 259 -6.46 24.41 30.58
CA ILE A 259 -7.07 24.22 31.89
C ILE A 259 -6.82 25.47 32.75
N SER A 260 -7.84 25.98 33.44
CA SER A 260 -7.79 27.30 34.09
C SER A 260 -7.04 27.32 35.42
N THR A 261 -7.20 26.31 36.26
CA THR A 261 -6.63 26.27 37.62
C THR A 261 -5.90 24.95 37.89
N THR A 262 -4.90 24.99 38.77
CA THR A 262 -4.13 23.82 39.18
C THR A 262 -5.00 22.76 39.85
N ASP A 263 -5.87 23.17 40.80
CA ASP A 263 -6.79 22.26 41.49
C ASP A 263 -7.70 21.50 40.52
N TYR A 264 -8.14 22.14 39.43
CA TYR A 264 -8.98 21.49 38.43
C TYR A 264 -8.19 20.49 37.60
N PHE A 265 -6.96 20.84 37.23
CA PHE A 265 -6.06 19.91 36.53
C PHE A 265 -5.76 18.68 37.40
N GLU A 266 -5.31 18.88 38.64
CA GLU A 266 -4.98 17.79 39.56
C GLU A 266 -6.17 16.91 39.87
N LYS A 267 -7.33 17.50 40.15
CA LYS A 267 -8.57 16.76 40.45
C LYS A 267 -8.95 15.83 39.29
N HIS A 268 -8.96 16.35 38.07
CA HIS A 268 -9.37 15.56 36.89
C HIS A 268 -8.29 14.55 36.48
N PHE A 269 -7.01 14.90 36.61
CA PHE A 269 -5.91 13.96 36.37
C PHE A 269 -5.95 12.80 37.37
N ARG A 270 -6.06 13.08 38.68
CA ARG A 270 -6.20 12.03 39.72
C ARG A 270 -7.42 11.17 39.51
N ARG A 271 -8.55 11.74 39.05
CA ARG A 271 -9.78 10.98 38.77
C ARG A 271 -9.56 9.91 37.71
N TRP A 272 -8.80 10.20 36.65
CA TRP A 272 -8.67 9.30 35.49
C TRP A 272 -7.38 8.50 35.43
N TYR A 273 -6.27 9.05 35.95
CA TYR A 273 -4.94 8.42 35.97
C TYR A 273 -4.56 7.86 37.34
N HIS A 274 -5.43 8.03 38.34
CA HIS A 274 -5.28 7.49 39.70
C HIS A 274 -4.02 7.96 40.46
N CYS A 275 -3.38 9.04 39.98
CA CYS A 275 -2.23 9.70 40.60
C CYS A 275 -2.19 11.19 40.18
N SER A 276 -1.34 12.00 40.82
CA SER A 276 -1.14 13.40 40.41
C SER A 276 -0.36 13.49 39.09
N PRO A 277 -0.46 14.61 38.35
CA PRO A 277 0.37 14.84 37.18
C PRO A 277 1.88 14.72 37.45
N GLU A 278 2.33 15.18 38.62
CA GLU A 278 3.73 15.11 39.04
C GLU A 278 4.16 13.68 39.39
N GLU A 279 3.32 12.96 40.13
CA GLU A 279 3.51 11.54 40.45
C GLU A 279 3.57 10.71 39.17
N TYR A 280 2.69 11.00 38.20
CA TYR A 280 2.64 10.34 36.91
C TYR A 280 3.90 10.57 36.09
N ARG A 281 4.36 11.83 35.99
CA ARG A 281 5.64 12.15 35.34
C ARG A 281 6.79 11.42 36.01
N ALA A 282 6.91 11.49 37.33
CA ALA A 282 7.99 10.84 38.06
C ALA A 282 8.01 9.31 37.83
N LYS A 283 6.83 8.70 37.72
CA LYS A 283 6.69 7.26 37.49
C LYS A 283 7.06 6.84 36.07
N TYR A 284 6.67 7.59 35.04
CA TYR A 284 6.69 7.10 33.66
C TYR A 284 7.68 7.81 32.74
N GLN A 285 8.17 9.01 33.08
CA GLN A 285 9.06 9.77 32.19
C GLN A 285 10.35 9.00 31.86
N ALA A 286 10.94 8.31 32.84
CA ALA A 286 12.12 7.47 32.65
C ALA A 286 11.88 6.27 31.70
N HIS A 287 10.62 5.86 31.52
CA HIS A 287 10.21 4.75 30.66
C HIS A 287 9.69 5.22 29.30
N THR A 288 10.01 6.45 28.88
CA THR A 288 9.66 6.96 27.54
C THR A 288 10.75 6.64 26.53
N ILE A 289 10.42 6.66 25.24
CA ILE A 289 11.39 6.46 24.14
C ILE A 289 12.50 7.53 24.12
N LEU A 290 12.31 8.64 24.85
CA LEU A 290 13.31 9.69 25.03
C LEU A 290 14.38 9.33 26.07
N HIS A 291 14.07 8.43 26.99
CA HIS A 291 14.86 8.15 28.20
C HIS A 291 15.24 6.68 28.35
N ALA A 292 14.52 5.76 27.71
CA ALA A 292 14.79 4.33 27.69
C ALA A 292 14.94 3.83 26.24
N PRO A 293 15.90 2.93 25.97
CA PRO A 293 16.00 2.27 24.67
C PRO A 293 14.90 1.22 24.51
N VAL A 294 14.51 0.95 23.25
CA VAL A 294 13.66 -0.20 22.93
C VAL A 294 14.42 -1.49 23.25
N ARG A 295 13.84 -2.33 24.13
CA ARG A 295 14.30 -3.68 24.45
C ARG A 295 13.34 -4.70 23.84
N ALA A 296 13.50 -4.87 22.54
CA ALA A 296 12.76 -5.82 21.73
C ALA A 296 13.70 -6.45 20.71
N ARG A 297 13.42 -7.69 20.31
CA ARG A 297 14.17 -8.41 19.26
C ARG A 297 13.22 -8.94 18.19
N PHE A 298 13.63 -8.85 16.94
CA PHE A 298 12.93 -9.54 15.86
C PHE A 298 12.92 -11.05 16.12
N THR A 299 11.76 -11.67 15.93
CA THR A 299 11.58 -13.11 16.13
C THR A 299 11.94 -13.88 14.86
N ASP A 300 12.42 -15.11 15.03
CA ASP A 300 12.66 -16.04 13.92
C ASP A 300 11.41 -16.28 13.08
N GLN A 301 11.53 -16.12 11.76
CA GLN A 301 10.39 -16.21 10.85
C GLN A 301 9.78 -17.61 10.78
N ALA A 302 10.58 -18.67 10.93
CA ALA A 302 10.08 -20.04 10.91
C ALA A 302 9.27 -20.35 12.18
N GLN A 303 9.74 -19.87 13.33
CA GLN A 303 9.00 -19.93 14.59
C GLN A 303 7.66 -19.19 14.48
N VAL A 304 7.64 -17.96 13.96
CA VAL A 304 6.38 -17.23 13.82
C VAL A 304 5.45 -17.91 12.82
N LEU A 305 5.97 -18.42 11.70
CA LEU A 305 5.16 -19.17 10.73
C LEU A 305 4.49 -20.40 11.39
N SER A 306 5.20 -21.09 12.29
CA SER A 306 4.64 -22.20 13.06
C SER A 306 3.49 -21.73 13.97
N LEU A 307 3.68 -20.62 14.70
CA LEU A 307 2.65 -20.04 15.57
C LEU A 307 1.43 -19.58 14.76
N THR A 308 1.64 -18.91 13.62
CA THR A 308 0.58 -18.48 12.71
C THR A 308 -0.24 -19.66 12.19
N LYS A 309 0.42 -20.75 11.79
CA LYS A 309 -0.26 -21.99 11.35
C LYS A 309 -1.06 -22.64 12.48
N GLN A 310 -0.52 -22.65 13.70
CA GLN A 310 -1.22 -23.18 14.86
C GLN A 310 -2.48 -22.36 15.17
N ALA A 311 -2.35 -21.04 15.29
CA ALA A 311 -3.49 -20.15 15.54
C ALA A 311 -4.55 -20.21 14.43
N ALA A 312 -4.12 -20.33 13.16
CA ALA A 312 -5.05 -20.53 12.04
C ALA A 312 -5.84 -21.84 12.18
N LYS A 313 -5.18 -22.94 12.58
CA LYS A 313 -5.83 -24.23 12.82
C LYS A 313 -6.87 -24.14 13.95
N GLU A 314 -6.53 -23.48 15.05
CA GLU A 314 -7.45 -23.26 16.18
C GLU A 314 -8.71 -22.49 15.77
N LEU A 315 -8.57 -21.55 14.84
CA LEU A 315 -9.68 -20.77 14.27
C LEU A 315 -10.38 -21.43 13.08
N SER A 316 -10.02 -22.67 12.73
CA SER A 316 -10.51 -23.37 11.53
C SER A 316 -10.33 -22.54 10.25
N LEU A 317 -9.23 -21.79 10.16
CA LEU A 317 -8.82 -21.03 8.99
C LEU A 317 -7.94 -21.89 8.09
N LEU A 318 -8.35 -22.06 6.84
CA LEU A 318 -7.53 -22.69 5.81
C LEU A 318 -6.54 -21.67 5.26
N LEU A 319 -5.24 -21.90 5.51
CA LEU A 319 -4.18 -21.08 4.93
C LEU A 319 -3.90 -21.55 3.49
N PRO A 320 -3.92 -20.67 2.49
CA PRO A 320 -3.67 -21.06 1.09
C PRO A 320 -2.24 -21.55 0.87
N GLU A 321 -2.06 -22.54 -0.01
CA GLU A 321 -0.75 -22.82 -0.58
C GLU A 321 -0.39 -21.67 -1.53
N VAL A 322 0.76 -21.03 -1.27
CA VAL A 322 1.15 -19.82 -2.00
C VAL A 322 2.07 -20.22 -3.15
N THR A 323 1.48 -20.72 -4.24
CA THR A 323 2.21 -21.11 -5.45
C THR A 323 1.72 -20.38 -6.71
N SER A 324 0.46 -19.96 -6.75
CA SER A 324 -0.11 -19.14 -7.84
C SER A 324 -1.26 -18.26 -7.33
N LEU A 325 -1.43 -17.08 -7.93
CA LEU A 325 -2.58 -16.20 -7.66
C LEU A 325 -3.45 -16.11 -8.90
N SER A 326 -4.72 -16.47 -8.74
CA SER A 326 -5.79 -16.13 -9.68
C SER A 326 -6.48 -14.85 -9.21
N GLU A 327 -6.39 -13.78 -9.99
CA GLU A 327 -7.13 -12.53 -9.75
C GLU A 327 -8.25 -12.34 -10.78
N SER A 328 -9.35 -11.70 -10.38
CA SER A 328 -10.44 -11.31 -11.27
C SER A 328 -10.55 -9.79 -11.28
N ILE A 329 -10.40 -9.18 -12.46
CA ILE A 329 -10.50 -7.73 -12.66
C ILE A 329 -11.78 -7.45 -13.45
N VAL A 330 -12.70 -6.69 -12.86
CA VAL A 330 -13.97 -6.28 -13.50
C VAL A 330 -13.94 -4.77 -13.74
N ILE A 331 -14.22 -4.36 -14.98
CA ILE A 331 -14.21 -2.95 -15.41
C ILE A 331 -15.50 -2.66 -16.17
N SER A 332 -16.32 -1.74 -15.67
CA SER A 332 -17.48 -1.22 -16.40
C SER A 332 -17.10 0.01 -17.23
N LEU A 333 -17.42 0.00 -18.52
CA LEU A 333 -17.16 1.13 -19.42
C LEU A 333 -18.18 2.28 -19.27
N SER A 334 -19.38 2.00 -18.74
CA SER A 334 -20.44 3.02 -18.56
C SER A 334 -20.22 3.92 -17.33
N ALA A 335 -19.51 3.41 -16.30
CA ALA A 335 -19.20 4.15 -15.07
C ALA A 335 -18.00 5.12 -15.19
N SER A 336 -17.36 5.20 -16.36
CA SER A 336 -16.21 6.07 -16.60
C SER A 336 -16.67 7.53 -16.83
N PRO A 337 -15.97 8.54 -16.28
CA PRO A 337 -16.28 9.96 -16.50
C PRO A 337 -16.27 10.41 -17.98
N PHE A 338 -15.82 9.54 -18.89
CA PHE A 338 -15.82 9.78 -20.35
C PHE A 338 -17.02 9.18 -21.08
N GLY A 339 -17.87 8.37 -20.43
CA GLY A 339 -19.07 7.76 -21.03
C GLY A 339 -20.20 8.74 -21.35
N GLN A 340 -20.13 9.98 -20.84
CA GLN A 340 -21.16 11.01 -21.07
C GLN A 340 -20.79 12.08 -22.12
N ALA A 341 -19.58 12.07 -22.68
CA ALA A 341 -19.17 13.06 -23.66
C ALA A 341 -19.55 12.66 -25.11
N GLN A 342 -20.86 12.49 -25.37
CA GLN A 342 -21.39 12.64 -26.73
C GLN A 342 -21.57 14.15 -27.00
N GLY A 343 -20.48 14.86 -27.28
CA GLY A 343 -20.55 16.27 -27.61
C GLY A 343 -19.20 16.96 -27.69
N ALA A 344 -18.79 17.30 -28.92
CA ALA A 344 -17.71 18.22 -29.30
C ALA A 344 -16.35 18.05 -28.59
N LEU A 345 -15.38 17.48 -29.32
CA LEU A 345 -13.96 17.50 -28.98
C LEU A 345 -13.43 18.95 -28.91
N PRO A 346 -12.56 19.31 -27.96
CA PRO A 346 -11.87 20.59 -27.98
C PRO A 346 -10.88 20.68 -29.16
N LEU A 347 -10.81 21.88 -29.76
CA LEU A 347 -10.11 22.23 -31.01
C LEU A 347 -8.59 21.96 -31.08
N TRP A 348 -7.95 21.46 -30.03
CA TRP A 348 -6.53 21.08 -30.06
C TRP A 348 -6.30 19.63 -30.53
N ALA A 349 -7.36 18.85 -30.77
CA ALA A 349 -7.34 17.44 -31.22
C ALA A 349 -7.16 17.25 -32.75
N HIS A 350 -6.78 18.28 -33.49
CA HIS A 350 -6.54 18.18 -34.94
C HIS A 350 -5.08 18.52 -35.27
N GLY A 351 -4.20 17.52 -35.13
CA GLY A 351 -2.82 17.67 -35.57
C GLY A 351 -1.94 16.46 -35.29
N ALA A 352 -1.68 15.68 -36.35
CA ALA A 352 -0.48 14.87 -36.56
C ALA A 352 -0.34 13.49 -35.88
N TRP A 353 -1.23 12.53 -36.13
CA TRP A 353 -0.96 11.10 -35.85
C TRP A 353 -1.61 10.14 -36.86
N THR A 354 -1.34 10.32 -38.16
CA THR A 354 -1.69 9.34 -39.20
C THR A 354 -0.44 8.92 -39.96
N ARG A 355 0.37 8.03 -39.37
CA ARG A 355 1.43 7.23 -40.05
C ARG A 355 2.20 6.33 -39.07
N LEU A 356 1.55 5.42 -38.35
CA LEU A 356 2.26 4.38 -37.56
C LEU A 356 1.51 3.01 -37.52
N ASP A 357 0.55 2.79 -38.42
CA ASP A 357 -0.27 1.57 -38.49
C ASP A 357 0.33 0.42 -39.31
N ARG A 358 1.65 0.45 -39.56
CA ARG A 358 2.35 -0.67 -40.21
C ARG A 358 3.34 -1.27 -39.23
N LEU A 359 3.28 -2.60 -39.09
CA LEU A 359 4.33 -3.47 -38.54
C LEU A 359 5.62 -3.35 -39.37
N ASP A 360 6.17 -2.16 -39.51
CA ASP A 360 7.48 -1.97 -40.09
C ASP A 360 8.48 -2.10 -38.94
N TYR A 361 9.12 -3.26 -38.83
CA TYR A 361 10.34 -3.42 -38.04
C TYR A 361 11.27 -2.24 -38.38
N PRO A 362 11.76 -1.46 -37.41
CA PRO A 362 12.61 -0.32 -37.73
C PRO A 362 13.83 -0.81 -38.51
N HIS A 363 14.00 -0.32 -39.73
CA HIS A 363 15.22 -0.54 -40.50
C HIS A 363 16.43 -0.12 -39.65
N LYS A 364 17.44 -1.01 -39.60
CA LYS A 364 18.69 -0.85 -38.85
C LYS A 364 19.22 0.59 -39.04
N PRO A 365 19.31 1.44 -38.00
CA PRO A 365 19.81 2.80 -38.18
C PRO A 365 21.24 2.74 -38.71
N SER A 366 21.53 3.52 -39.75
CA SER A 366 22.87 3.61 -40.34
C SER A 366 23.81 4.39 -39.41
N CYS A 367 24.31 3.75 -38.36
CA CYS A 367 25.27 4.35 -37.45
C CYS A 367 26.70 4.33 -38.05
N ARG A 368 27.31 5.52 -38.16
CA ARG A 368 28.76 5.65 -38.36
C ARG A 368 29.47 5.05 -37.13
N ARG A 369 30.25 4.00 -37.36
CA ARG A 369 31.10 3.33 -36.35
C ARG A 369 32.17 4.32 -35.89
N ARG A 370 32.07 4.85 -34.68
CA ARG A 370 33.20 5.45 -33.97
C ARG A 370 33.54 4.54 -32.80
N GLU A 371 34.74 4.00 -32.81
CA GLU A 371 35.37 3.41 -31.63
C GLU A 371 35.60 4.54 -30.63
N ALA A 372 34.78 4.59 -29.59
CA ALA A 372 35.05 5.38 -28.40
C ALA A 372 35.04 4.40 -27.24
N GLU A 373 36.16 4.28 -26.52
CA GLU A 373 36.18 3.58 -25.23
C GLU A 373 35.27 4.33 -24.25
N PRO A 374 34.18 3.74 -23.75
CA PRO A 374 33.36 4.36 -22.73
C PRO A 374 33.99 4.09 -21.34
N PRO A 375 33.79 4.99 -20.37
CA PRO A 375 34.14 4.71 -18.98
C PRO A 375 33.30 3.53 -18.45
N PRO A 376 33.73 2.83 -17.37
CA PRO A 376 32.95 1.76 -16.80
C PRO A 376 31.76 2.37 -16.05
N ASP A 377 30.63 2.56 -16.75
CA ASP A 377 29.36 2.76 -16.05
C ASP A 377 29.05 1.48 -15.28
N PRO A 378 28.46 1.58 -14.08
CA PRO A 378 28.16 0.42 -13.29
C PRO A 378 27.09 -0.41 -14.03
N SER A 379 27.44 -1.66 -14.38
CA SER A 379 26.65 -2.51 -15.26
C SER A 379 25.61 -3.29 -14.46
N ASN A 380 24.34 -2.91 -14.54
CA ASN A 380 23.24 -3.69 -13.98
C ASN A 380 22.52 -4.43 -15.10
N TYR A 381 22.81 -5.72 -15.24
CA TYR A 381 22.31 -6.57 -16.33
C TYR A 381 20.79 -6.79 -16.31
N LEU A 382 20.06 -6.34 -15.27
CA LEU A 382 18.60 -6.28 -15.33
C LEU A 382 18.11 -5.38 -16.47
N TRP A 383 18.87 -4.34 -16.83
CA TRP A 383 18.55 -3.45 -17.96
C TRP A 383 18.60 -4.14 -19.34
N ASP A 384 19.26 -5.30 -19.44
CA ASP A 384 19.26 -6.12 -20.67
C ASP A 384 18.14 -7.16 -20.73
N SER A 385 17.44 -7.37 -19.61
CA SER A 385 16.45 -8.44 -19.44
C SER A 385 15.00 -7.92 -19.56
N VAL A 386 14.04 -8.84 -19.46
CA VAL A 386 12.60 -8.51 -19.36
C VAL A 386 12.27 -7.67 -18.09
N ALA A 387 13.14 -7.63 -17.09
CA ALA A 387 12.97 -6.76 -15.93
C ALA A 387 12.92 -5.27 -16.32
N ALA A 388 13.69 -4.88 -17.35
CA ALA A 388 13.77 -3.49 -17.80
C ALA A 388 12.41 -2.94 -18.26
N PRO A 389 11.69 -3.57 -19.22
CA PRO A 389 10.37 -3.09 -19.59
C PRO A 389 9.36 -3.15 -18.44
N VAL A 390 9.44 -4.15 -17.56
CA VAL A 390 8.57 -4.22 -16.37
C VAL A 390 8.81 -3.02 -15.45
N CYS A 391 10.06 -2.71 -15.12
CA CYS A 391 10.43 -1.56 -14.29
C CYS A 391 9.98 -0.23 -14.93
N LEU A 392 10.21 -0.07 -16.23
CA LEU A 392 9.83 1.14 -16.97
C LEU A 392 8.31 1.32 -17.01
N LEU A 393 7.55 0.25 -17.26
CA LEU A 393 6.09 0.27 -17.27
C LEU A 393 5.54 0.51 -15.86
N ALA A 394 6.02 -0.21 -14.85
CA ALA A 394 5.58 -0.04 -13.46
C ALA A 394 5.76 1.42 -12.99
N GLY A 395 6.96 1.98 -13.24
CA GLY A 395 7.25 3.37 -12.88
C GLY A 395 6.42 4.39 -13.68
N SER A 396 6.33 4.22 -15.00
CA SER A 396 5.66 5.20 -15.87
C SER A 396 4.14 5.18 -15.73
N LEU A 397 3.54 3.99 -15.66
CA LEU A 397 2.09 3.82 -15.54
C LEU A 397 1.57 4.29 -14.19
N HIS A 398 2.36 4.15 -13.13
CA HIS A 398 2.00 4.65 -11.80
C HIS A 398 1.82 6.18 -11.79
N HIS A 399 2.70 6.90 -12.49
CA HIS A 399 2.67 8.37 -12.56
C HIS A 399 1.94 8.93 -13.81
N TRP A 400 1.30 8.07 -14.61
CA TRP A 400 0.69 8.47 -15.88
C TRP A 400 -0.35 9.58 -15.70
N ARG A 401 -0.25 10.62 -16.55
CA ARG A 401 -1.21 11.72 -16.68
C ARG A 401 -1.67 11.87 -18.14
N PRO A 402 -2.95 12.19 -18.40
CA PRO A 402 -3.42 12.47 -19.76
C PRO A 402 -2.61 13.59 -20.42
N GLY A 403 -2.17 13.39 -21.67
CA GLY A 403 -1.40 14.37 -22.44
C GLY A 403 0.10 14.44 -22.16
N GLN A 404 0.62 13.63 -21.22
CA GLN A 404 2.06 13.55 -20.99
C GLN A 404 2.71 12.57 -21.99
N ALA A 405 3.48 13.10 -22.94
CA ALA A 405 4.31 12.26 -23.79
C ALA A 405 5.48 11.68 -22.96
N PRO A 406 5.72 10.36 -22.97
CA PRO A 406 6.87 9.78 -22.28
C PRO A 406 8.18 10.35 -22.86
N GLN A 407 9.15 10.69 -22.01
CA GLN A 407 10.50 11.00 -22.48
C GLN A 407 11.17 9.69 -22.93
N LEU A 408 11.23 9.48 -24.25
CA LEU A 408 11.80 8.27 -24.85
C LEU A 408 13.31 8.45 -25.09
N SER A 409 14.15 7.74 -24.35
CA SER A 409 15.59 7.66 -24.63
C SER A 409 15.85 6.73 -25.82
N ARG A 410 16.26 7.26 -26.98
CA ARG A 410 16.54 6.48 -28.19
C ARG A 410 18.02 6.10 -28.30
N HIS A 411 18.64 5.68 -27.20
CA HIS A 411 20.08 5.41 -27.20
C HIS A 411 20.36 3.93 -27.47
N GLN A 412 21.38 3.69 -28.29
CA GLN A 412 22.01 2.38 -28.48
C GLN A 412 23.11 2.25 -27.43
N ASP A 413 23.28 1.05 -26.87
CA ASP A 413 24.39 0.78 -25.97
C ASP A 413 25.73 1.00 -26.69
N PRO A 414 26.79 1.41 -25.96
CA PRO A 414 28.11 1.56 -26.55
C PRO A 414 28.57 0.28 -27.23
N TRP A 415 29.21 0.42 -28.39
CA TRP A 415 29.82 -0.72 -29.06
C TRP A 415 30.95 -1.30 -28.22
N ASN A 416 30.94 -2.62 -28.00
CA ASN A 416 32.01 -3.32 -27.29
C ASN A 416 32.36 -4.62 -28.04
N ALA A 417 33.63 -4.80 -28.38
CA ALA A 417 34.08 -6.00 -29.10
C ALA A 417 34.01 -7.29 -28.26
N HIS A 418 33.92 -7.16 -26.94
CA HIS A 418 33.98 -8.24 -25.97
C HIS A 418 32.67 -8.47 -25.21
N ARG A 419 31.62 -7.68 -25.44
CA ARG A 419 30.33 -7.82 -24.76
C ARG A 419 29.17 -7.44 -25.68
N LEU A 420 28.19 -8.33 -25.83
CA LEU A 420 26.96 -8.02 -26.55
C LEU A 420 25.98 -7.24 -25.66
N LEU A 421 25.80 -7.70 -24.42
CA LEU A 421 25.00 -7.04 -23.39
C LEU A 421 25.95 -6.43 -22.35
N CYS A 422 25.61 -5.26 -21.83
CA CYS A 422 26.54 -4.47 -21.01
C CYS A 422 25.91 -3.84 -19.76
N GLY A 423 24.67 -4.22 -19.41
CA GLY A 423 23.96 -3.71 -18.25
C GLY A 423 23.50 -2.26 -18.38
N GLN A 424 23.43 -1.75 -19.61
CA GLN A 424 23.13 -0.35 -19.91
C GLN A 424 21.66 -0.14 -20.27
N ARG A 425 21.19 1.11 -20.15
CA ARG A 425 19.78 1.50 -20.38
C ARG A 425 19.40 1.66 -21.86
N GLY A 426 20.29 1.36 -22.80
CA GLY A 426 19.98 1.49 -24.22
C GLY A 426 18.86 0.55 -24.67
N LEU A 427 18.19 0.93 -25.75
CA LEU A 427 17.10 0.16 -26.36
C LEU A 427 17.61 -0.88 -27.35
N PHE A 428 18.87 -0.78 -27.75
CA PHE A 428 19.54 -1.66 -28.69
C PHE A 428 20.90 -2.02 -28.13
N THR A 429 21.33 -3.26 -28.36
CA THR A 429 22.70 -3.71 -28.08
C THR A 429 23.70 -2.98 -28.97
N GLY A 430 25.00 -3.11 -28.68
CA GLY A 430 26.06 -2.64 -29.57
C GLY A 430 25.91 -3.20 -31.00
N GLN A 431 25.56 -4.48 -31.16
CA GLN A 431 25.33 -5.11 -32.48
C GLN A 431 24.00 -4.72 -33.17
N GLY A 432 23.16 -3.94 -32.49
CA GLY A 432 21.88 -3.43 -33.03
C GLY A 432 20.70 -4.37 -32.84
N LEU A 433 20.84 -5.45 -32.05
CA LEU A 433 19.70 -6.25 -31.60
C LEU A 433 18.81 -5.43 -30.67
N VAL A 434 17.50 -5.57 -30.84
CA VAL A 434 16.50 -4.87 -30.00
C VAL A 434 16.50 -5.48 -28.60
N LYS A 435 16.58 -4.62 -27.59
CA LYS A 435 16.49 -5.01 -26.18
C LYS A 435 15.03 -4.95 -25.69
N PRO A 436 14.63 -5.77 -24.71
CA PRO A 436 13.27 -5.77 -24.16
C PRO A 436 12.73 -4.38 -23.78
N ALA A 437 13.58 -3.50 -23.26
CA ALA A 437 13.22 -2.13 -22.87
C ALA A 437 12.58 -1.33 -24.01
N TYR A 438 12.94 -1.59 -25.27
CA TYR A 438 12.33 -0.96 -26.44
C TYR A 438 10.80 -1.10 -26.45
N PHE A 439 10.28 -2.26 -26.03
CA PHE A 439 8.85 -2.54 -26.08
C PHE A 439 8.05 -1.80 -25.01
N ALA A 440 8.65 -1.50 -23.85
CA ALA A 440 8.01 -0.59 -22.88
C ALA A 440 7.82 0.80 -23.48
N HIS A 441 8.84 1.34 -24.14
CA HIS A 441 8.75 2.61 -24.85
C HIS A 441 7.72 2.57 -25.99
N TRP A 442 7.69 1.48 -26.76
CA TRP A 442 6.73 1.28 -27.85
C TRP A 442 5.28 1.23 -27.34
N ILE A 443 5.03 0.56 -26.20
CA ILE A 443 3.72 0.49 -25.53
C ILE A 443 3.33 1.88 -25.03
N LEU A 444 4.19 2.52 -24.22
CA LEU A 444 3.91 3.82 -23.61
C LEU A 444 3.61 4.91 -24.66
N ALA A 445 4.31 4.90 -25.79
CA ALA A 445 4.08 5.84 -26.89
C ALA A 445 2.70 5.68 -27.58
N ARG A 446 2.02 4.54 -27.39
CA ARG A 446 0.70 4.22 -27.96
C ARG A 446 -0.44 4.37 -26.97
N LEU A 447 -0.14 4.64 -25.70
CA LEU A 447 -1.15 4.93 -24.70
C LEU A 447 -1.61 6.38 -24.83
N SER A 448 -2.92 6.58 -24.71
CA SER A 448 -3.59 7.86 -24.73
C SER A 448 -4.87 7.77 -23.90
N GLY A 449 -5.51 8.89 -23.61
CA GLY A 449 -6.78 8.89 -22.90
C GLY A 449 -6.68 8.65 -21.39
N GLY A 450 -7.82 8.26 -20.81
CA GLY A 450 -8.01 8.15 -19.36
C GLY A 450 -7.82 6.73 -18.85
N ILE A 451 -7.39 6.61 -17.59
CA ILE A 451 -7.25 5.33 -16.89
C ILE A 451 -8.64 4.89 -16.41
N LEU A 452 -9.01 3.66 -16.75
CA LEU A 452 -10.25 3.00 -16.29
C LEU A 452 -10.04 2.20 -15.00
N TYR A 453 -8.85 1.60 -14.87
CA TYR A 453 -8.50 0.75 -13.74
C TYR A 453 -7.00 0.84 -13.51
N ARG A 454 -6.56 0.85 -12.26
CA ARG A 454 -5.14 0.80 -11.91
C ARG A 454 -4.98 0.13 -10.56
N ASN A 455 -4.05 -0.82 -10.50
CA ASN A 455 -3.41 -1.29 -9.28
C ASN A 455 -1.88 -1.30 -9.50
N SER A 456 -1.11 -1.89 -8.59
CA SER A 456 0.36 -1.93 -8.66
C SER A 456 0.94 -2.71 -9.85
N ARG A 457 0.15 -3.61 -10.48
CA ARG A 457 0.61 -4.52 -11.54
C ARG A 457 -0.31 -4.62 -12.74
N THR A 458 -1.40 -3.85 -12.78
CA THR A 458 -2.35 -3.80 -13.90
C THR A 458 -2.81 -2.37 -14.09
N THR A 459 -2.80 -1.87 -15.32
CA THR A 459 -3.39 -0.57 -15.68
C THR A 459 -4.19 -0.70 -16.97
N ALA A 460 -5.44 -0.27 -16.94
CA ALA A 460 -6.34 -0.26 -18.09
C ALA A 460 -6.71 1.16 -18.50
N PHE A 461 -6.88 1.35 -19.81
CA PHE A 461 -7.08 2.63 -20.47
C PHE A 461 -8.26 2.56 -21.42
N TYR A 462 -8.95 3.68 -21.55
CA TYR A 462 -9.86 3.95 -22.65
C TYR A 462 -9.30 5.06 -23.54
N HIS A 463 -9.25 4.79 -24.84
CA HIS A 463 -8.79 5.72 -25.86
C HIS A 463 -10.01 6.33 -26.58
N PRO A 464 -10.53 7.50 -26.16
CA PRO A 464 -11.80 8.02 -26.67
C PRO A 464 -11.76 8.35 -28.17
N GLU A 465 -10.61 8.77 -28.70
CA GLU A 465 -10.45 9.11 -30.12
C GLU A 465 -10.62 7.90 -31.06
N SER A 466 -10.19 6.72 -30.61
CA SER A 466 -10.25 5.49 -31.41
C SER A 466 -11.31 4.49 -30.94
N GLY A 467 -11.95 4.74 -29.79
CA GLY A 467 -12.84 3.75 -29.14
C GLY A 467 -12.10 2.47 -28.70
N ARG A 468 -10.77 2.52 -28.61
CA ARG A 468 -9.92 1.37 -28.26
C ARG A 468 -9.85 1.23 -26.74
N PHE A 469 -9.85 0.00 -26.26
CA PHE A 469 -9.47 -0.35 -24.89
C PHE A 469 -8.05 -0.93 -24.89
N SER A 470 -7.24 -0.56 -23.91
CA SER A 470 -5.94 -1.21 -23.69
C SER A 470 -5.75 -1.56 -22.22
N ALA A 471 -5.10 -2.68 -21.94
CA ALA A 471 -4.70 -3.04 -20.59
C ALA A 471 -3.27 -3.58 -20.57
N ILE A 472 -2.51 -3.17 -19.57
CA ILE A 472 -1.13 -3.60 -19.36
C ILE A 472 -1.10 -4.38 -18.05
N PHE A 473 -0.57 -5.59 -18.12
CA PHE A 473 -0.44 -6.53 -17.02
C PHE A 473 1.04 -6.82 -16.81
N LEU A 474 1.51 -6.71 -15.57
CA LEU A 474 2.89 -6.91 -15.18
C LEU A 474 3.00 -8.08 -14.20
N HIS A 475 4.04 -8.87 -14.30
CA HIS A 475 4.32 -9.96 -13.37
C HIS A 475 5.79 -9.90 -12.96
N TYR A 476 6.04 -9.64 -11.68
CA TYR A 476 7.38 -9.47 -11.13
C TYR A 476 7.40 -9.61 -9.61
N ASP A 477 8.54 -10.05 -9.08
CA ASP A 477 8.88 -9.97 -7.67
C ASP A 477 9.23 -8.53 -7.27
N ASP A 478 8.74 -8.05 -6.13
CA ASP A 478 9.07 -6.71 -5.63
C ASP A 478 10.56 -6.56 -5.33
N ALA A 479 11.25 -7.65 -4.95
CA ALA A 479 12.70 -7.67 -4.78
C ALA A 479 13.45 -7.33 -6.08
N LEU A 480 12.82 -7.56 -7.25
CA LEU A 480 13.38 -7.20 -8.56
C LEU A 480 13.51 -5.68 -8.70
N LEU A 481 12.54 -4.91 -8.20
CA LEU A 481 12.58 -3.45 -8.30
C LEU A 481 13.67 -2.85 -7.41
N ASP A 482 13.88 -3.42 -6.22
CA ASP A 482 14.97 -3.00 -5.32
C ASP A 482 16.35 -3.29 -5.94
N ALA A 483 16.47 -4.39 -6.69
CA ALA A 483 17.71 -4.75 -7.37
C ALA A 483 18.13 -3.76 -8.47
N PHE A 484 17.22 -2.92 -8.99
CA PHE A 484 17.58 -1.82 -9.90
C PHE A 484 18.27 -0.65 -9.20
N LEU A 485 18.19 -0.55 -7.86
CA LEU A 485 18.90 0.47 -7.07
C LEU A 485 20.37 0.10 -6.85
N ALA A 486 20.74 -1.17 -7.03
CA ALA A 486 22.12 -1.60 -6.95
C ALA A 486 22.92 -0.94 -8.09
N PRO A 487 24.09 -0.33 -7.81
CA PRO A 487 24.91 0.29 -8.84
C PRO A 487 25.31 -0.75 -9.88
N GLU A 488 25.81 -1.92 -9.43
CA GLU A 488 26.26 -3.01 -10.31
C GLU A 488 25.54 -4.32 -9.96
N LEU A 489 25.23 -5.10 -10.99
CA LEU A 489 24.71 -6.45 -10.84
C LEU A 489 25.15 -7.30 -12.03
N ALA A 490 25.98 -8.31 -11.79
CA ALA A 490 26.51 -9.17 -12.83
C ALA A 490 25.39 -9.99 -13.51
N TRP A 491 25.59 -10.36 -14.78
CA TRP A 491 24.57 -11.10 -15.53
C TRP A 491 24.19 -12.44 -14.89
N SER A 492 25.12 -13.13 -14.25
CA SER A 492 24.85 -14.40 -13.57
C SER A 492 23.96 -14.22 -12.34
N GLN A 493 24.17 -13.15 -11.59
CA GLN A 493 23.32 -12.78 -10.44
C GLN A 493 21.94 -12.32 -10.92
N ALA A 494 21.87 -11.52 -11.97
CA ALA A 494 20.62 -11.11 -12.59
C ALA A 494 19.81 -12.31 -13.13
N ALA A 495 20.49 -13.27 -13.79
CA ALA A 495 19.87 -14.50 -14.24
C ALA A 495 19.34 -15.33 -13.06
N GLN A 496 20.13 -15.52 -12.00
CA GLN A 496 19.70 -16.23 -10.80
C GLN A 496 18.48 -15.58 -10.13
N LEU A 497 18.44 -14.25 -10.06
CA LEU A 497 17.30 -13.50 -9.52
C LEU A 497 16.04 -13.64 -10.38
N LEU A 498 16.18 -13.69 -11.70
CA LEU A 498 15.06 -13.88 -12.61
C LEU A 498 14.58 -15.33 -12.65
N ASP A 499 15.51 -16.29 -12.59
CA ASP A 499 15.23 -17.74 -12.60
C ASP A 499 14.64 -18.21 -11.26
N SER A 500 14.97 -17.55 -10.13
CA SER A 500 14.36 -17.85 -8.82
C SER A 500 12.87 -17.48 -8.76
N PHE A 501 12.43 -16.57 -9.63
CA PHE A 501 11.03 -16.16 -9.72
C PHE A 501 10.28 -16.98 -10.78
N ALA A 502 9.78 -18.14 -10.36
CA ALA A 502 9.00 -19.07 -11.19
C ALA A 502 7.48 -18.98 -10.97
N GLY A 503 6.99 -17.87 -10.40
CA GLY A 503 5.57 -17.71 -10.11
C GLY A 503 4.69 -17.71 -11.36
N GLU A 504 3.40 -17.96 -11.16
CA GLU A 504 2.36 -17.79 -12.17
C GLU A 504 1.29 -16.81 -11.65
N ARG A 505 0.87 -15.90 -12.54
CA ARG A 505 -0.24 -14.98 -12.30
C ARG A 505 -1.31 -15.22 -13.36
N GLU A 506 -2.47 -15.67 -12.92
CA GLU A 506 -3.65 -15.84 -13.75
C GLU A 506 -4.60 -14.68 -13.50
N ILE A 507 -5.04 -14.02 -14.57
CA ILE A 507 -5.89 -12.84 -14.52
C ILE A 507 -7.13 -13.09 -15.35
N LEU A 508 -8.31 -13.02 -14.74
CA LEU A 508 -9.58 -12.99 -15.43
C LEU A 508 -10.03 -11.53 -15.61
N LEU A 509 -9.79 -10.97 -16.80
CA LEU A 509 -10.29 -9.66 -17.19
C LEU A 509 -11.75 -9.77 -17.62
N LYS A 510 -12.64 -8.99 -17.03
CA LYS A 510 -14.04 -8.81 -17.44
C LYS A 510 -14.30 -7.33 -17.75
N LEU A 511 -14.71 -7.04 -18.98
CA LEU A 511 -15.19 -5.73 -19.40
C LEU A 511 -16.71 -5.77 -19.51
N GLU A 512 -17.39 -4.89 -18.81
CA GLU A 512 -18.83 -4.71 -18.85
C GLU A 512 -19.18 -3.45 -19.65
N ASP A 513 -20.41 -3.40 -20.18
CA ASP A 513 -20.92 -2.30 -21.00
C ASP A 513 -20.12 -2.04 -22.28
N VAL A 514 -19.55 -3.10 -22.87
CA VAL A 514 -18.85 -3.00 -24.15
C VAL A 514 -19.88 -2.93 -25.28
N PRO A 515 -19.85 -1.87 -26.13
CA PRO A 515 -20.79 -1.75 -27.23
C PRO A 515 -20.80 -3.03 -28.10
N PRO A 516 -21.98 -3.51 -28.52
CA PRO A 516 -22.04 -4.67 -29.39
C PRO A 516 -21.29 -4.44 -30.71
N GLY A 517 -20.53 -5.46 -31.15
CA GLY A 517 -19.79 -5.38 -32.39
C GLY A 517 -18.67 -6.40 -32.52
N ILE A 518 -17.92 -6.29 -33.61
CA ILE A 518 -16.75 -7.11 -33.91
C ILE A 518 -15.51 -6.32 -33.54
N TYR A 519 -14.64 -6.92 -32.73
CA TYR A 519 -13.42 -6.32 -32.22
C TYR A 519 -12.20 -7.14 -32.61
N LEU A 520 -11.08 -6.46 -32.85
CA LEU A 520 -9.77 -7.05 -32.97
C LEU A 520 -9.09 -7.02 -31.59
N LEU A 521 -8.83 -8.20 -31.06
CA LEU A 521 -8.04 -8.41 -29.85
C LEU A 521 -6.59 -8.65 -30.24
N ARG A 522 -5.66 -7.89 -29.63
CA ARG A 522 -4.22 -8.12 -29.75
C ARG A 522 -3.61 -8.29 -28.38
N GLU A 523 -2.75 -9.29 -28.23
CA GLU A 523 -2.00 -9.57 -27.00
C GLU A 523 -0.51 -9.61 -27.32
N LEU A 524 0.21 -8.63 -26.79
CA LEU A 524 1.67 -8.53 -26.89
C LEU A 524 2.27 -8.96 -25.55
N SER A 525 3.05 -10.03 -25.51
CA SER A 525 3.58 -10.56 -24.25
C SER A 525 5.07 -10.93 -24.34
N MET A 526 5.78 -10.77 -23.25
CA MET A 526 7.17 -11.21 -23.12
C MET A 526 7.43 -11.71 -21.71
N SER A 527 8.13 -12.83 -21.59
CA SER A 527 8.57 -13.41 -20.32
C SER A 527 10.07 -13.62 -20.31
N HIS A 528 10.65 -13.75 -19.11
CA HIS A 528 12.06 -14.04 -18.94
C HIS A 528 12.45 -15.32 -19.69
N ALA A 529 11.67 -16.38 -19.55
CA ALA A 529 11.88 -17.67 -20.21
C ALA A 529 11.99 -17.57 -21.74
N ARG A 530 11.35 -16.55 -22.35
CA ARG A 530 11.37 -16.30 -23.79
C ARG A 530 11.89 -14.89 -24.10
N SER A 531 13.10 -14.60 -23.64
CA SER A 531 13.78 -13.31 -23.85
C SER A 531 15.21 -13.48 -24.37
N LEU A 532 15.70 -12.45 -25.06
CA LEU A 532 17.09 -12.36 -25.55
C LEU A 532 18.10 -12.64 -24.43
N PHE A 533 17.89 -12.07 -23.24
CA PHE A 533 18.77 -12.25 -22.09
C PHE A 533 18.83 -13.70 -21.60
N SER A 534 17.67 -14.38 -21.47
CA SER A 534 17.63 -15.79 -21.04
C SER A 534 18.28 -16.71 -22.08
N TYR A 535 18.06 -16.44 -23.37
CA TYR A 535 18.73 -17.17 -24.44
C TYR A 535 20.26 -17.00 -24.36
N LEU A 536 20.76 -15.77 -24.33
CA LEU A 536 22.21 -15.52 -24.34
C LEU A 536 22.92 -16.02 -23.08
N SER A 537 22.30 -15.91 -21.91
CA SER A 537 22.85 -16.44 -20.64
C SER A 537 23.01 -17.96 -20.68
N LYS A 538 21.97 -18.69 -21.12
CA LYS A 538 22.02 -20.17 -21.22
C LYS A 538 23.03 -20.68 -22.25
N HIS A 539 23.32 -19.88 -23.28
CA HIS A 539 24.27 -20.21 -24.34
C HIS A 539 25.67 -19.58 -24.14
N ASN A 540 25.96 -18.99 -22.97
CA ASN A 540 27.23 -18.31 -22.67
C ASN A 540 27.66 -17.32 -23.76
N ALA A 541 26.68 -16.56 -24.29
CA ALA A 541 26.84 -15.67 -25.43
C ALA A 541 26.70 -14.17 -25.07
N ILE A 542 26.70 -13.85 -23.76
CA ILE A 542 26.61 -12.48 -23.25
C ILE A 542 27.92 -11.69 -23.49
N ASP A 543 29.05 -12.31 -23.13
CA ASP A 543 30.39 -11.69 -23.14
C ASP A 543 31.16 -11.99 -24.43
N ARG A 544 30.45 -12.07 -25.57
CA ARG A 544 31.10 -12.22 -26.88
C ARG A 544 30.26 -11.66 -28.01
N ARG A 545 30.91 -11.50 -29.16
CA ARG A 545 30.26 -11.16 -30.41
C ARG A 545 29.48 -12.37 -30.96
N LEU A 546 28.30 -12.09 -31.51
CA LEU A 546 27.54 -13.04 -32.31
C LEU A 546 27.96 -13.00 -33.78
N THR A 547 28.01 -14.17 -34.40
CA THR A 547 28.06 -14.33 -35.86
C THR A 547 26.73 -13.89 -36.50
N PRO A 548 26.67 -13.61 -37.82
CA PRO A 548 25.42 -13.24 -38.48
C PRO A 548 24.27 -14.25 -38.29
N GLU A 549 24.59 -15.55 -38.30
CA GLU A 549 23.62 -16.64 -38.08
C GLU A 549 23.10 -16.63 -36.63
N GLU A 550 23.99 -16.40 -35.66
CA GLU A 550 23.61 -16.26 -34.26
C GLU A 550 22.83 -14.98 -33.97
N GLU A 551 23.14 -13.87 -34.66
CA GLU A 551 22.38 -12.61 -34.58
C GLU A 551 20.94 -12.82 -35.07
N GLU A 552 20.77 -13.52 -36.19
CA GLU A 552 19.44 -13.87 -36.73
C GLU A 552 18.66 -14.71 -35.73
N LEU A 553 19.28 -15.76 -35.18
CA LEU A 553 18.65 -16.62 -34.18
C LEU A 553 18.30 -15.88 -32.88
N ALA A 554 19.21 -15.02 -32.40
CA ALA A 554 18.99 -14.18 -31.23
C ALA A 554 17.84 -13.18 -31.44
N GLY A 555 17.66 -12.69 -32.67
CA GLY A 555 16.58 -11.78 -33.06
C GLY A 555 15.18 -12.34 -32.78
N TYR A 556 14.96 -13.66 -32.86
CA TYR A 556 13.68 -14.29 -32.51
C TYR A 556 13.31 -14.14 -31.02
N PHE A 557 14.31 -13.94 -30.15
CA PHE A 557 14.13 -13.72 -28.72
C PHE A 557 14.10 -12.24 -28.33
N SER A 558 14.40 -11.34 -29.28
CA SER A 558 14.28 -9.90 -29.07
C SER A 558 12.84 -9.42 -29.09
N ALA A 559 11.94 -10.08 -29.83
CA ALA A 559 10.56 -9.63 -30.01
C ALA A 559 9.58 -10.30 -29.03
N PRO A 560 8.60 -9.56 -28.49
CA PRO A 560 7.49 -10.14 -27.74
C PRO A 560 6.62 -11.02 -28.64
N ALA A 561 5.98 -12.03 -28.05
CA ALA A 561 4.96 -12.82 -28.72
C ALA A 561 3.72 -11.95 -28.97
N LEU A 562 3.24 -11.94 -30.21
CA LEU A 562 2.00 -11.27 -30.62
C LEU A 562 0.95 -12.33 -30.96
N LYS A 563 -0.22 -12.21 -30.33
CA LYS A 563 -1.42 -13.02 -30.63
C LYS A 563 -2.53 -12.07 -31.09
N GLU A 564 -3.15 -12.37 -32.21
CA GLU A 564 -4.26 -11.58 -32.76
C GLU A 564 -5.47 -12.47 -33.03
N GLU A 565 -6.64 -12.01 -32.63
CA GLU A 565 -7.90 -12.72 -32.89
C GLU A 565 -9.05 -11.71 -33.05
N THR A 566 -10.05 -12.08 -33.85
CA THR A 566 -11.29 -11.32 -33.97
C THR A 566 -12.33 -11.90 -33.01
N VAL A 567 -12.95 -11.05 -32.20
CA VAL A 567 -13.94 -11.43 -31.19
C VAL A 567 -15.24 -10.66 -31.39
N THR A 568 -16.37 -11.36 -31.28
CA THR A 568 -17.70 -10.73 -31.28
C THR A 568 -18.12 -10.46 -29.84
N VAL A 569 -18.52 -9.22 -29.55
CA VAL A 569 -18.90 -8.77 -28.21
C VAL A 569 -20.37 -8.37 -28.21
N SER A 570 -21.13 -8.81 -27.21
CA SER A 570 -22.59 -8.62 -27.08
C SER A 570 -22.99 -7.91 -25.78
N GLY A 571 -22.13 -7.00 -25.29
CA GLY A 571 -22.35 -6.24 -24.05
C GLY A 571 -21.27 -6.46 -22.98
N ALA A 572 -20.60 -7.61 -23.00
CA ALA A 572 -19.49 -7.91 -22.10
C ALA A 572 -18.40 -8.72 -22.81
N PHE A 573 -17.14 -8.48 -22.41
CA PHE A 573 -15.97 -9.20 -22.91
C PHE A 573 -15.23 -9.82 -21.72
N SER A 574 -14.73 -11.04 -21.88
CA SER A 574 -13.91 -11.69 -20.85
C SER A 574 -12.69 -12.34 -21.47
N ARG A 575 -11.54 -12.17 -20.84
CA ARG A 575 -10.27 -12.77 -21.29
C ARG A 575 -9.46 -13.25 -20.10
N ARG A 576 -8.95 -14.48 -20.21
CA ARG A 576 -7.97 -15.03 -19.27
C ARG A 576 -6.57 -14.71 -19.78
N ILE A 577 -5.73 -14.18 -18.90
CA ILE A 577 -4.35 -13.80 -19.18
C ILE A 577 -3.47 -14.53 -18.18
N CYS A 578 -2.52 -15.32 -18.68
CA CYS A 578 -1.57 -16.05 -17.85
C CYS A 578 -0.18 -15.45 -18.05
N LEU A 579 0.47 -15.09 -16.96
CA LEU A 579 1.82 -14.55 -16.93
C LEU A 579 2.72 -15.47 -16.09
N GLU A 580 3.90 -15.79 -16.60
CA GLU A 580 4.85 -16.71 -15.98
C GLU A 580 6.19 -16.02 -15.77
N GLY A 581 6.78 -16.20 -14.58
CA GLY A 581 8.02 -15.55 -14.17
C GLY A 581 8.00 -14.04 -14.43
N THR A 582 9.16 -13.38 -14.49
CA THR A 582 9.15 -11.94 -14.78
C THR A 582 8.65 -11.71 -16.20
N SER A 583 7.51 -11.03 -16.34
CA SER A 583 6.84 -10.87 -17.63
C SER A 583 5.90 -9.67 -17.68
N PHE A 584 5.49 -9.32 -18.89
CA PHE A 584 4.39 -8.38 -19.11
C PHE A 584 3.49 -8.86 -20.26
N CYS A 585 2.23 -8.39 -20.25
CA CYS A 585 1.31 -8.48 -21.38
C CYS A 585 0.63 -7.13 -21.59
N ALA A 586 0.60 -6.65 -22.84
CA ALA A 586 -0.21 -5.54 -23.28
C ALA A 586 -1.32 -6.06 -24.19
N LEU A 587 -2.56 -5.88 -23.74
CA LEU A 587 -3.78 -6.26 -24.44
C LEU A 587 -4.41 -5.02 -25.05
N THR A 588 -4.87 -5.11 -26.30
CA THR A 588 -5.71 -4.07 -26.93
C THR A 588 -6.96 -4.69 -27.54
N LEU A 589 -8.11 -4.07 -27.30
CA LEU A 589 -9.38 -4.43 -27.91
C LEU A 589 -9.89 -3.22 -28.72
N GLU A 590 -9.96 -3.38 -30.03
CA GLU A 590 -10.26 -2.29 -30.98
C GLU A 590 -11.45 -2.67 -31.87
N ARG A 591 -12.44 -1.79 -32.01
CA ARG A 591 -13.62 -2.09 -32.83
C ARG A 591 -13.24 -2.11 -34.30
N THR A 592 -13.60 -3.16 -35.02
CA THR A 592 -13.39 -3.25 -36.47
C THR A 592 -14.42 -2.38 -37.20
N GLN A 593 -14.03 -1.78 -38.33
CA GLN A 593 -14.96 -1.02 -39.19
C GLN A 593 -15.95 -1.92 -39.98
N ALA A 594 -15.88 -3.24 -39.81
CA ALA A 594 -16.81 -4.16 -40.45
C ALA A 594 -18.17 -4.07 -39.74
N ASN A 595 -19.19 -3.62 -40.47
CA ASN A 595 -20.57 -3.83 -40.04
C ASN A 595 -20.76 -5.32 -39.73
N PRO A 596 -21.50 -5.68 -38.66
CA PRO A 596 -21.84 -7.08 -38.41
C PRO A 596 -22.47 -7.67 -39.68
N PRO A 597 -22.17 -8.93 -40.05
CA PRO A 597 -22.88 -9.58 -41.14
C PRO A 597 -24.39 -9.51 -40.83
N GLN A 598 -25.14 -8.96 -41.79
CA GLN A 598 -26.60 -8.80 -41.71
C GLN A 598 -27.32 -10.13 -41.59
#